data_AF-A0A967C3J3-F1
#
_entry.id   AF-A0A967C3J3-F1
#
_cell.length_a   1.000
_cell.length_b   1.000
_cell.length_c   1.000
_cell.angle_alpha   90.00
_cell.angle_beta   90.00
_cell.angle_gamma   90.00
#
_symmetry.space_group_name_H-M   'P 1'
#
loop_
_entity.id
_entity.type
_entity.pdbx_description
1 polymer ?
#
loop_
_entity_poly.entity_id
_entity_poly.type
_entity_poly.pdbx_seq_one_letter_code
_entity_poly.pdbx_strand_id
1 'polypeptide(L)'
;MLFSGSANPALAGEIADLMNVHQGGLERSVFANGEIYVRPTESVRGADCFVIQSHSSPVNFHIMEQLLIIDALRRASAKRITAVMPFFGYSRQDKKGLPREPISARLMVDMYFAAGADRLVSIDL
;
A
#
# COMPACT_ATOMS: atom_id res chain seq x y z
N MET A 1 10.85 -7.50 -5.41
CA MET A 1 9.54 -8.04 -5.82
C MET A 1 8.53 -6.90 -5.80
N LEU A 2 7.72 -6.78 -6.85
CA LEU A 2 6.72 -5.73 -6.98
C LEU A 2 5.33 -6.32 -6.78
N PHE A 3 4.53 -5.69 -5.92
CA PHE A 3 3.16 -6.07 -5.62
C PHE A 3 2.24 -4.92 -6.00
N SER A 4 1.07 -5.25 -6.56
CA SER A 4 0.04 -4.27 -6.90
C SER A 4 -1.18 -4.43 -6.01
N GLY A 5 -1.69 -3.32 -5.49
CA GLY A 5 -3.06 -3.20 -5.04
C GLY A 5 -4.09 -3.31 -6.18
N SER A 6 -5.38 -3.23 -5.87
CA SER A 6 -6.47 -3.34 -6.83
C SER A 6 -6.79 -2.04 -7.58
N ALA A 7 -6.32 -0.88 -7.12
CA ALA A 7 -6.76 0.41 -7.64
C ALA A 7 -6.31 0.69 -9.08
N ASN A 8 -5.07 0.27 -9.42
CA ASN A 8 -4.52 0.43 -10.76
C ASN A 8 -3.46 -0.64 -11.09
N PRO A 9 -3.89 -1.88 -11.42
CA PRO A 9 -2.97 -2.96 -11.76
C PRO A 9 -2.17 -2.70 -13.04
N ALA A 10 -2.73 -1.94 -13.99
CA ALA A 10 -2.06 -1.60 -15.25
C ALA A 10 -0.79 -0.78 -15.01
N LEU A 11 -0.88 0.27 -14.18
CA LEU A 11 0.29 1.08 -13.80
C LEU A 11 1.38 0.23 -13.13
N ALA A 12 1.00 -0.70 -12.25
CA ALA A 12 1.96 -1.57 -11.59
C ALA A 12 2.65 -2.52 -12.58
N GLY A 13 1.92 -3.00 -13.61
CA GLY A 13 2.49 -3.78 -14.72
C GLY A 13 3.48 -2.98 -15.54
N GLU A 14 3.12 -1.76 -15.96
CA GLU A 14 4.03 -0.87 -16.70
C GLU A 14 5.32 -0.57 -15.92
N ILE A 15 5.22 -0.32 -14.61
CA ILE A 15 6.39 -0.12 -13.74
C ILE A 15 7.24 -1.40 -13.65
N ALA A 16 6.61 -2.57 -13.54
CA ALA A 16 7.31 -3.85 -13.48
C ALA A 16 8.11 -4.11 -14.78
N ASP A 17 7.49 -3.84 -15.93
CA ASP A 17 8.11 -3.98 -17.26
C ASP A 17 9.28 -3.00 -17.43
N LEU A 18 9.09 -1.72 -17.08
CA LEU A 18 10.13 -0.69 -17.17
C LEU A 18 11.34 -0.99 -16.30
N MET A 19 11.13 -1.55 -15.12
CA MET A 19 12.22 -1.93 -14.21
C MET A 19 12.75 -3.34 -14.46
N ASN A 20 12.14 -4.11 -15.36
CA ASN A 20 12.41 -5.53 -15.59
C ASN A 20 12.41 -6.35 -14.28
N VAL A 21 11.35 -6.19 -13.47
CA VAL A 21 11.19 -6.88 -12.18
C VAL A 21 10.00 -7.82 -12.16
N HIS A 22 10.12 -8.90 -11.39
CA HIS A 22 9.02 -9.83 -11.16
C HIS A 22 7.87 -9.19 -10.38
N GLN A 23 6.67 -9.23 -10.96
CA GLN A 23 5.43 -8.89 -10.30
C GLN A 23 4.96 -10.10 -9.47
N GLY A 24 5.02 -9.95 -8.15
CA GLY A 24 4.66 -10.99 -7.21
C GLY A 24 3.15 -11.27 -7.19
N GLY A 25 2.79 -12.55 -7.09
CA GLY A 25 1.39 -12.97 -7.04
C GLY A 25 0.72 -12.60 -5.71
N LEU A 26 -0.50 -12.08 -5.82
CA LEU A 26 -1.39 -11.79 -4.70
C LEU A 26 -2.77 -12.39 -4.97
N GLU A 27 -3.20 -13.28 -4.09
CA GLU A 27 -4.61 -13.63 -4.01
C GLU A 27 -5.34 -12.56 -3.21
N ARG A 28 -6.48 -12.12 -3.73
CA ARG A 28 -7.29 -11.06 -3.15
C ARG A 28 -8.78 -11.35 -3.34
N SER A 29 -9.55 -11.10 -2.31
CA SER A 29 -11.01 -11.21 -2.36
C SER A 29 -11.65 -10.26 -1.35
N VAL A 30 -12.94 -10.00 -1.53
CA VAL A 30 -13.74 -9.19 -0.61
C VAL A 30 -14.84 -10.08 -0.06
N PHE A 31 -14.91 -10.17 1.27
CA PHE A 31 -15.98 -10.92 1.94
C PHE A 31 -17.32 -10.19 1.79
N ALA A 32 -18.43 -10.90 2.00
CA ALA A 32 -19.77 -10.34 1.82
C ALA A 32 -20.06 -9.11 2.73
N ASN A 33 -19.33 -8.98 3.86
CA ASN A 33 -19.42 -7.85 4.78
C ASN A 33 -18.49 -6.67 4.42
N GLY A 34 -17.72 -6.77 3.33
CA GLY A 34 -16.80 -5.74 2.87
C GLY A 34 -15.36 -5.83 3.43
N GLU A 35 -15.06 -6.83 4.28
CA GLU A 35 -13.69 -7.09 4.72
C GLU A 35 -12.82 -7.60 3.56
N ILE A 36 -11.52 -7.27 3.64
CA ILE A 36 -10.56 -7.55 2.58
C ILE A 36 -9.69 -8.73 2.99
N TYR A 37 -9.58 -9.72 2.12
CA TYR A 37 -8.62 -10.80 2.24
C TYR A 37 -7.48 -10.60 1.24
N VAL A 38 -6.24 -10.74 1.70
CA VAL A 38 -5.04 -10.72 0.87
C VAL A 38 -4.04 -11.78 1.30
N ARG A 39 -3.41 -12.45 0.33
CA ARG A 39 -2.37 -13.44 0.58
C ARG A 39 -1.32 -13.44 -0.54
N PRO A 40 -0.03 -13.19 -0.24
CA PRO A 40 1.06 -13.43 -1.18
C PRO A 40 1.10 -14.92 -1.56
N THR A 41 1.15 -15.24 -2.86
CA THR A 41 1.11 -16.63 -3.34
C THR A 41 2.49 -17.27 -3.45
N GLU A 42 3.54 -16.51 -3.21
CA GLU A 42 4.93 -16.94 -3.32
C GLU A 42 5.77 -16.47 -2.11
N SER A 43 6.93 -17.09 -1.92
CA SER A 43 7.81 -16.75 -0.80
C SER A 43 8.45 -15.37 -1.02
N VAL A 44 8.27 -14.49 -0.04
CA VAL A 44 8.89 -13.15 0.00
C VAL A 44 10.00 -13.03 1.03
N ARG A 45 10.41 -14.15 1.66
CA ARG A 45 11.40 -14.17 2.73
C ARG A 45 12.71 -13.53 2.25
N GLY A 46 13.16 -12.51 2.97
CA GLY A 46 14.42 -11.83 2.67
C GLY A 46 14.37 -10.89 1.45
N ALA A 47 13.22 -10.76 0.79
CA ALA A 47 13.07 -9.92 -0.39
C ALA A 47 12.91 -8.44 -0.05
N ASP A 48 13.35 -7.58 -0.96
CA ASP A 48 12.96 -6.17 -1.01
C ASP A 48 11.65 -6.06 -1.81
N CYS A 49 10.58 -5.68 -1.10
CA CYS A 49 9.21 -5.63 -1.62
C CYS A 49 8.77 -4.18 -1.87
N PHE A 50 8.13 -3.94 -3.01
CA PHE A 50 7.49 -2.68 -3.36
C PHE A 50 5.99 -2.92 -3.47
N VAL A 51 5.17 -2.16 -2.76
CA VAL A 51 3.70 -2.31 -2.78
C VAL A 51 3.08 -1.06 -3.37
N ILE A 52 2.63 -1.14 -4.62
CA ILE A 52 2.04 -0.03 -5.36
C ILE A 52 0.54 -0.01 -5.14
N GLN A 53 0.01 1.13 -4.69
CA GLN A 53 -1.43 1.37 -4.61
C GLN A 53 -1.73 2.86 -4.74
N SER A 54 -2.64 3.22 -5.63
CA SER A 54 -3.22 4.57 -5.67
C SER A 54 -4.43 4.66 -4.74
N HIS A 55 -4.56 5.72 -3.95
CA HIS A 55 -5.72 5.90 -3.07
C HIS A 55 -6.90 6.53 -3.82
N SER A 56 -7.29 5.96 -4.97
CA SER A 56 -8.45 6.40 -5.76
C SER A 56 -9.76 5.93 -5.11
N SER A 57 -10.91 6.37 -5.62
CA SER A 57 -12.21 5.91 -5.12
C SER A 57 -12.39 4.40 -5.33
N PRO A 58 -12.76 3.61 -4.29
CA PRO A 58 -13.03 4.00 -2.90
C PRO A 58 -11.74 4.13 -2.06
N VAL A 59 -11.45 5.35 -1.59
CA VAL A 59 -10.16 5.74 -1.00
C VAL A 59 -9.76 4.84 0.18
N ASN A 60 -10.68 4.67 1.14
CA ASN A 60 -10.41 3.95 2.38
C ASN A 60 -10.24 2.45 2.15
N PHE A 61 -10.95 1.90 1.16
CA PHE A 61 -10.80 0.50 0.76
C PHE A 61 -9.38 0.25 0.25
N HIS A 62 -8.89 1.10 -0.67
CA HIS A 62 -7.55 0.94 -1.25
C HIS A 62 -6.43 1.15 -0.21
N ILE A 63 -6.61 2.08 0.72
CA ILE A 63 -5.72 2.27 1.86
C ILE A 63 -5.66 0.99 2.71
N MET A 64 -6.83 0.47 3.11
CA MET A 64 -6.89 -0.74 3.94
C MET A 64 -6.31 -1.95 3.22
N GLU A 65 -6.57 -2.10 1.92
CA GLU A 65 -5.98 -3.17 1.12
C GLU A 65 -4.45 -3.08 1.13
N GLN A 66 -3.86 -1.89 0.93
CA GLN A 66 -2.41 -1.73 0.91
C GLN A 66 -1.79 -2.03 2.28
N LEU A 67 -2.42 -1.59 3.37
CA LEU A 67 -1.98 -1.88 4.74
C LEU A 67 -1.98 -3.39 5.03
N LEU A 68 -3.01 -4.10 4.58
CA LEU A 68 -3.10 -5.55 4.75
C LEU A 68 -2.04 -6.29 3.92
N ILE A 69 -1.75 -5.83 2.71
CA ILE A 69 -0.65 -6.40 1.89
C ILE A 69 0.68 -6.20 2.63
N ILE A 70 0.94 -5.01 3.16
CA ILE A 70 2.16 -4.70 3.89
C ILE A 70 2.31 -5.57 5.15
N ASP A 71 1.25 -5.71 5.96
CA ASP A 71 1.27 -6.58 7.14
C ASP A 71 1.54 -8.04 6.75
N ALA A 72 0.89 -8.55 5.69
CA ALA A 72 1.11 -9.90 5.19
C ALA A 72 2.57 -10.12 4.76
N LEU A 73 3.18 -9.18 4.04
CA LEU A 73 4.58 -9.26 3.60
C LEU A 73 5.54 -9.22 4.79
N ARG A 74 5.27 -8.37 5.79
CA ARG A 74 6.09 -8.30 7.02
C ARG A 74 6.06 -9.63 7.77
N ARG A 75 4.88 -10.22 7.96
CA ARG A 75 4.71 -11.53 8.62
C ARG A 75 5.34 -12.66 7.80
N ALA A 76 5.36 -12.54 6.48
CA ALA A 76 6.07 -13.44 5.58
C ALA A 76 7.59 -13.21 5.54
N SER A 77 8.14 -12.38 6.45
CA SER A 77 9.57 -12.14 6.62
C SER A 77 10.26 -11.45 5.42
N ALA A 78 9.54 -10.54 4.74
CA ALA A 78 10.19 -9.62 3.82
C ALA A 78 11.31 -8.83 4.53
N LYS A 79 12.42 -8.58 3.84
CA LYS A 79 13.57 -7.85 4.41
C LYS A 79 13.30 -6.36 4.48
N ARG A 80 12.65 -5.83 3.45
CA ARG A 80 12.31 -4.42 3.32
C ARG A 80 10.99 -4.26 2.58
N ILE A 81 10.14 -3.36 3.02
CA ILE A 81 8.85 -3.05 2.41
C ILE A 81 8.79 -1.55 2.10
N THR A 82 8.70 -1.20 0.82
CA THR A 82 8.45 0.17 0.37
C THR A 82 7.01 0.28 -0.10
N ALA A 83 6.21 1.11 0.59
CA ALA A 83 4.88 1.46 0.13
C ALA A 83 5.00 2.58 -0.92
N VAL A 84 4.44 2.35 -2.11
CA VAL A 84 4.43 3.30 -3.22
C VAL A 84 2.99 3.76 -3.43
N MET A 85 2.75 5.06 -3.26
CA MET A 85 1.43 5.69 -3.28
C MET A 85 1.43 6.79 -4.33
N PRO A 86 1.19 6.47 -5.63
CA PRO A 86 1.19 7.47 -6.69
C PRO A 86 0.24 8.64 -6.43
N PHE A 87 -0.89 8.37 -5.77
CA PHE A 87 -1.78 9.37 -5.19
C PHE A 87 -1.94 9.10 -3.70
N PHE A 88 -1.46 10.02 -2.86
CA PHE A 88 -1.55 9.91 -1.41
C PHE A 88 -2.89 10.47 -0.89
N GLY A 89 -3.84 9.56 -0.63
CA GLY A 89 -5.10 9.87 0.05
C GLY A 89 -4.87 10.52 1.42
N TYR A 90 -5.81 11.39 1.82
CA TYR A 90 -5.74 12.22 3.04
C TYR A 90 -4.63 13.29 3.08
N SER A 91 -3.82 13.43 2.02
CA SER A 91 -2.78 14.46 1.88
C SER A 91 -3.26 15.88 2.17
N ARG A 92 -4.48 16.23 1.76
CA ARG A 92 -5.04 17.59 1.90
C ARG A 92 -5.29 18.04 3.34
N GLN A 93 -5.34 17.11 4.30
CA GLN A 93 -5.53 17.43 5.73
C GLN A 93 -4.21 17.23 6.48
N ASP A 94 -3.24 18.07 6.12
CA ASP A 94 -1.84 18.08 6.57
C ASP A 94 -1.60 18.98 7.80
N LYS A 95 -2.56 19.84 8.13
CA LYS A 95 -2.55 20.73 9.29
C LYS A 95 -3.92 20.81 9.95
N LYS A 96 -3.95 21.30 11.18
CA LYS A 96 -5.20 21.69 11.84
C LYS A 96 -5.62 23.06 11.29
N GLY A 97 -6.79 23.13 10.67
CA GLY A 97 -7.43 24.41 10.32
C GLY A 97 -8.16 25.00 11.53
N LEU A 98 -8.77 24.15 12.36
CA LEU A 98 -9.51 24.52 13.56
C LEU A 98 -9.10 23.66 14.78
N PRO A 99 -9.42 24.10 16.01
CA PRO A 99 -9.24 23.27 17.20
C PRO A 99 -10.02 21.96 17.09
N ARG A 100 -9.41 20.86 17.55
CA ARG A 100 -9.96 19.49 17.60
C ARG A 100 -10.13 18.79 16.24
N GLU A 101 -9.41 19.22 15.21
CA GLU A 101 -9.30 18.48 13.93
C GLU A 101 -8.14 17.47 13.95
N PRO A 102 -8.26 16.35 13.20
CA PRO A 102 -7.13 15.45 12.97
C PRO A 102 -6.13 16.06 11.98
N ILE A 103 -4.89 15.58 12.05
CA ILE A 103 -3.92 15.74 10.98
C ILE A 103 -3.89 14.39 10.25
N SER A 104 -4.82 14.20 9.31
CA SER A 104 -5.06 12.89 8.70
C SER A 104 -3.88 12.40 7.89
N ALA A 105 -3.15 13.29 7.21
CA ALA A 105 -1.90 12.93 6.52
C ALA A 105 -0.87 12.31 7.48
N ARG A 106 -0.77 12.83 8.72
CA ARG A 106 0.12 12.28 9.75
C ARG A 106 -0.36 10.91 10.23
N LEU A 107 -1.66 10.77 10.52
CA LEU A 107 -2.25 9.49 10.91
C LEU A 107 -1.98 8.41 9.85
N MET A 108 -2.14 8.74 8.56
CA MET A 108 -1.84 7.82 7.48
C MET A 108 -0.40 7.33 7.55
N VAL A 109 0.57 8.23 7.64
CA VAL A 109 1.99 7.88 7.75
C VAL A 109 2.24 6.94 8.94
N ASP A 110 1.66 7.24 10.10
CA ASP A 110 1.80 6.42 11.31
C ASP A 110 1.23 4.99 11.11
N MET A 111 0.08 4.87 10.42
CA MET A 111 -0.53 3.57 10.12
C MET A 111 0.34 2.71 9.19
N TYR A 112 0.96 3.30 8.17
CA TYR A 112 1.84 2.56 7.24
C TYR A 112 3.11 2.05 7.94
N PHE A 113 3.73 2.88 8.78
CA PHE A 113 4.88 2.44 9.58
C PHE A 113 4.47 1.37 10.60
N ALA A 114 3.31 1.51 11.24
CA ALA A 114 2.78 0.51 12.17
C ALA A 114 2.53 -0.84 11.49
N ALA A 115 1.95 -0.83 10.28
CA ALA A 115 1.71 -2.05 9.49
C ALA A 115 3.03 -2.76 9.11
N GLY A 116 4.08 -2.01 8.80
CA GLY A 116 5.38 -2.59 8.48
C GLY A 116 6.15 -1.99 7.33
N ALA A 117 5.71 -0.84 6.79
CA ALA A 117 6.49 -0.17 5.75
C ALA A 117 7.78 0.41 6.34
N ASP A 118 8.90 0.21 5.66
CA ASP A 118 10.18 0.84 5.98
C ASP A 118 10.34 2.19 5.27
N ARG A 119 9.66 2.35 4.12
CA ARG A 119 9.73 3.56 3.29
C ARG A 119 8.38 3.83 2.64
N LEU A 120 8.06 5.11 2.53
CA LEU A 120 6.92 5.63 1.77
C LEU A 120 7.45 6.42 0.57
N VAL A 121 6.87 6.21 -0.61
CA VAL A 121 7.15 6.96 -1.84
C VAL A 121 5.83 7.47 -2.39
N SER A 122 5.77 8.75 -2.74
CA SER A 122 4.59 9.39 -3.35
C SER A 122 5.03 10.43 -4.38
N ILE A 123 4.07 10.94 -5.16
CA ILE A 123 4.27 11.93 -6.22
C ILE A 123 3.43 13.16 -5.87
N ASP A 124 4.02 14.35 -6.03
CA ASP A 124 3.36 15.67 -5.90
C ASP A 124 2.44 15.82 -4.67
N LEU A 125 3.05 15.83 -3.48
CA LEU A 125 2.38 16.06 -2.19
C LEU A 125 1.99 17.52 -1.94
#